data_AF-A0A3D8TW68-F1
#
_entry.id   AF-A0A3D8TW68-F1
#
_cell.length_a   1.000
_cell.length_b   1.000
_cell.length_c   1.000
_cell.angle_alpha   90.00
_cell.angle_beta   90.00
_cell.angle_gamma   90.00
#
_symmetry.space_group_name_H-M   'P 1'
#
loop_
_entity.id
_entity.type
_entity.pdbx_description
1 polymer ?
#
loop_
_entity_poly.entity_id
_entity_poly.type
_entity_poly.pdbx_seq_one_letter_code
_entity_poly.pdbx_strand_id
1 'polypeptide(L)' 'MSENTEIRSALELLAAEPLTEQIDYYRKPFMVLWAAIQEAASDVAEDYDLPADMAQLWVAEQMRQVADSLVDRLAE' A
#
# COMPACT_ATOMS: atom_id res chain seq x y z
N MET A 1 8.50 1.05 -30.55
CA MET A 1 7.42 0.05 -30.68
C MET A 1 6.12 0.75 -30.27
N SER A 2 4.98 0.08 -30.10
CA SER A 2 3.85 0.74 -29.44
C SER A 2 4.20 0.93 -27.96
N GLU A 3 3.87 2.09 -27.39
CA GLU A 3 4.06 2.40 -25.96
C GLU A 3 3.49 1.29 -25.05
N ASN A 4 2.37 0.68 -25.46
CA ASN A 4 1.76 -0.44 -24.74
C ASN A 4 2.64 -1.70 -24.69
N THR A 5 3.43 -1.96 -25.74
CA THR A 5 4.38 -3.07 -25.81
C THR A 5 5.59 -2.82 -24.91
N GLU A 6 6.05 -1.57 -24.84
CA GLU A 6 7.18 -1.16 -24.00
C GLU A 6 6.79 -1.22 -22.52
N ILE A 7 5.60 -0.76 -22.15
CA ILE A 7 5.05 -0.89 -20.78
C ILE A 7 4.93 -2.35 -20.35
N ARG A 8 4.38 -3.22 -21.22
CA ARG A 8 4.27 -4.65 -20.90
C ARG A 8 5.63 -5.29 -20.65
N SER A 9 6.62 -4.99 -21.48
CA SER A 9 7.97 -5.51 -21.31
C SER A 9 8.62 -5.07 -20.00
N ALA A 10 8.39 -3.82 -19.57
CA ALA A 10 8.91 -3.31 -18.31
C ALA A 10 8.29 -4.02 -17.09
N LEU A 11 6.98 -4.29 -17.12
CA LEU A 11 6.29 -5.03 -16.06
C LEU A 11 6.76 -6.49 -15.96
N GLU A 12 7.00 -7.14 -17.09
CA GLU A 12 7.55 -8.50 -17.14
C GLU A 12 8.98 -8.54 -16.56
N LEU A 13 9.81 -7.54 -16.85
CA LEU A 13 11.15 -7.42 -16.26
C LEU A 13 11.08 -7.24 -14.74
N LEU A 14 10.22 -6.35 -14.25
CA LEU A 14 10.02 -6.15 -12.81
C LEU A 14 9.57 -7.43 -12.11
N ALA A 15 8.65 -8.18 -12.72
CA ALA A 15 8.16 -9.45 -12.18
C ALA A 15 9.24 -10.56 -12.17
N ALA A 16 10.24 -10.46 -13.06
CA ALA A 16 11.34 -11.41 -13.16
C ALA A 16 12.52 -11.10 -12.22
N GLU A 17 12.55 -9.92 -11.58
CA GLU A 17 13.59 -9.58 -10.60
C GLU A 17 13.53 -10.49 -9.36
N PRO A 18 14.66 -10.70 -8.65
CA PRO A 18 14.65 -11.38 -7.37
C PRO A 18 13.67 -10.74 -6.38
N LEU A 19 12.99 -11.55 -5.57
CA LEU A 19 11.99 -11.07 -4.61
C LEU A 19 12.55 -9.97 -3.68
N THR A 20 13.83 -10.04 -3.33
CA THR A 20 14.49 -9.02 -2.49
C THR A 20 14.52 -7.65 -3.16
N GLU A 21 14.80 -7.58 -4.45
CA GLU A 21 14.81 -6.35 -5.25
C GLU A 21 13.38 -5.82 -5.41
N GLN A 22 12.43 -6.72 -5.70
CA GLN A 22 11.01 -6.36 -5.77
C GLN A 22 10.53 -5.73 -4.44
N ILE A 23 10.90 -6.32 -3.30
CA ILE A 23 10.56 -5.79 -1.97
C ILE A 23 11.16 -4.40 -1.75
N ASP A 24 12.38 -4.14 -2.21
CA ASP A 24 13.06 -2.88 -1.95
C ASP A 24 12.32 -1.68 -2.57
N TYR A 25 11.62 -1.87 -3.70
CA TYR A 25 10.78 -0.82 -4.31
C TYR A 25 9.63 -0.36 -3.42
N TYR A 26 9.00 -1.25 -2.65
CA TYR A 26 7.85 -0.91 -1.82
C TYR A 26 8.12 -0.91 -0.32
N ARG A 27 9.27 -1.43 0.15
CA ARG A 27 9.61 -1.46 1.59
C ARG A 27 9.65 -0.07 2.20
N LYS A 28 10.40 0.87 1.59
CA LYS A 28 10.52 2.23 2.12
C LYS A 28 9.17 2.98 2.10
N PRO A 29 8.40 2.96 0.99
CA PRO A 29 7.04 3.48 0.99
C PRO A 29 6.14 2.86 2.06
N PHE A 30 6.21 1.53 2.24
CA PHE A 30 5.42 0.83 3.25
C PHE A 30 5.74 1.29 4.67
N MET A 31 7.02 1.49 5.01
CA MET A 31 7.40 2.02 6.33
C MET A 31 6.81 3.42 6.60
N VAL A 32 6.79 4.28 5.57
CA VAL A 32 6.18 5.62 5.68
C VAL A 32 4.67 5.52 5.84
N LEU A 33 4.02 4.67 5.04
CA LEU A 33 2.59 4.41 5.17
C LEU A 33 2.23 3.85 6.55
N TRP A 34 3.04 2.93 7.06
CA TRP A 34 2.85 2.33 8.38
C TRP A 34 2.92 3.39 9.49
N ALA A 35 3.89 4.31 9.43
CA ALA A 35 3.96 5.42 10.37
C ALA A 35 2.70 6.32 10.31
N ALA A 36 2.17 6.58 9.10
CA ALA A 36 0.94 7.35 8.94
C ALA A 36 -0.29 6.62 9.51
N ILE A 37 -0.36 5.29 9.37
CA ILE A 37 -1.40 4.46 10.00
C ILE A 37 -1.31 4.55 11.53
N GLN A 38 -0.11 4.49 12.09
CA GLN A 38 0.09 4.58 13.54
C GLN A 38 -0.36 5.94 14.09
N GLU A 39 -0.02 7.02 13.39
CA GLU A 39 -0.45 8.38 13.75
C GLU A 39 -1.98 8.49 13.76
N ALA A 40 -2.64 8.15 12.65
CA ALA A 40 -4.09 8.24 12.54
C ALA A 40 -4.82 7.28 13.50
N ALA A 41 -4.23 6.12 13.80
CA ALA A 41 -4.77 5.18 14.77
C ALA A 41 -4.67 5.70 16.21
N SER A 42 -3.70 6.57 16.52
CA SER A 42 -3.61 7.21 17.83
C SER A 42 -4.83 8.09 18.09
N ASP A 43 -5.21 8.91 17.11
CA ASP A 43 -6.41 9.75 17.19
C ASP A 43 -7.68 8.90 17.38
N VAL A 44 -7.82 7.82 16.61
CA VAL A 44 -8.96 6.89 16.72
C VAL A 44 -8.99 6.16 18.07
N ALA A 45 -7.83 5.76 18.59
CA ALA A 45 -7.75 5.11 19.89
C ALA A 45 -8.19 6.07 21.01
N GLU A 46 -7.77 7.33 20.96
CA GLU A 46 -8.15 8.35 21.94
C GLU A 46 -9.64 8.73 21.84
N ASP A 47 -10.14 9.00 20.63
CA ASP A 47 -11.51 9.46 20.42
C ASP A 47 -12.57 8.40 20.78
N TYR A 48 -12.23 7.12 20.64
CA TYR A 48 -13.17 6.00 20.80
C TYR A 48 -12.83 5.05 21.97
N ASP A 49 -11.83 5.38 22.78
CA ASP A 49 -11.34 4.55 23.90
C ASP A 49 -11.04 3.10 23.47
N LEU A 50 -10.42 2.95 22.29
CA LEU A 50 -10.09 1.65 21.71
C LEU A 50 -8.66 1.22 22.06
N PRO A 51 -8.42 -0.10 22.20
CA PRO A 51 -7.06 -0.62 22.21
C PRO A 51 -6.28 -0.18 20.95
N ALA A 52 -5.03 0.24 21.13
CA ALA A 52 -4.21 0.80 20.06
C ALA A 52 -4.00 -0.17 18.88
N ASP A 53 -3.89 -1.47 19.16
CA ASP A 53 -3.82 -2.52 18.15
C ASP A 53 -5.12 -2.64 17.33
N MET A 54 -6.28 -2.50 17.97
CA MET A 54 -7.57 -2.50 17.28
C MET A 54 -7.76 -1.25 16.42
N ALA A 55 -7.37 -0.08 16.91
CA ALA A 55 -7.39 1.15 16.12
C ALA A 55 -6.45 1.07 14.91
N GLN A 56 -5.23 0.54 15.09
CA GLN A 56 -4.27 0.33 14.00
C GLN A 56 -4.80 -0.64 12.94
N LEU A 57 -5.39 -1.76 13.36
CA LEU A 57 -6.01 -2.73 12.45
C LEU A 57 -7.14 -2.10 11.65
N TRP A 58 -8.00 -1.33 12.31
CA TRP A 58 -9.12 -0.66 11.65
C TRP A 58 -8.64 0.35 10.61
N VAL A 59 -7.70 1.24 10.97
CA VAL A 59 -7.14 2.25 10.05
C VAL A 59 -6.42 1.58 8.88
N ALA A 60 -5.62 0.54 9.14
CA ALA A 60 -4.94 -0.22 8.08
C ALA A 60 -5.94 -0.83 7.08
N GLU A 61 -7.04 -1.39 7.58
CA GLU A 61 -8.10 -1.95 6.73
C GLU A 61 -8.80 -0.88 5.89
N GLN A 62 -9.06 0.31 6.45
CA GLN A 62 -9.62 1.42 5.67
C GLN A 62 -8.66 1.86 4.55
N MET A 63 -7.35 1.95 4.85
CA MET A 63 -6.34 2.30 3.84
C MET A 63 -6.24 1.25 2.73
N ARG A 64 -6.34 -0.04 3.08
CA ARG A 64 -6.38 -1.13 2.08
C ARG A 64 -7.58 -0.97 1.15
N GLN A 65 -8.78 -0.76 1.70
CA GLN A 65 -9.99 -0.59 0.89
C GLN A 65 -9.90 0.61 -0.07
N VAL A 66 -9.31 1.73 0.38
CA VAL A 66 -9.06 2.88 -0.48
C VAL A 66 -8.07 2.53 -1.59
N ALA A 67 -6.96 1.87 -1.27
CA ALA A 67 -5.96 1.47 -2.25
C ALA A 67 -6.53 0.51 -3.30
N ASP A 68 -7.30 -0.51 -2.88
CA ASP A 68 -7.97 -1.45 -3.77
C ASP A 68 -8.91 -0.72 -4.72
N SER A 69 -9.71 0.23 -4.22
CA SER A 69 -10.62 1.03 -5.05
C SER A 69 -9.90 1.90 -6.10
N LEU A 70 -8.67 2.34 -5.82
CA LEU A 70 -7.87 3.10 -6.78
C LEU A 70 -7.31 2.19 -7.87
N VAL A 71 -6.90 0.97 -7.52
CA VAL A 71 -6.44 -0.04 -8.49
C VAL A 71 -7.59 -0.42 -9.42
N ASP A 72 -8.79 -0.65 -8.88
CA ASP A 72 -9.98 -0.98 -9.67
C ASP A 72 -10.30 0.13 -10.69
N ARG A 73 -10.27 1.40 -10.27
CA ARG A 73 -10.49 2.55 -11.17
C ARG A 73 -9.44 2.70 -12.26
N LEU A 74 -8.20 2.29 -12.00
CA LEU A 74 -7.13 2.34 -12.99
C LEU A 74 -7.21 1.18 -14.00
N ALA A 75 -7.98 0.13 -13.68
CA ALA A 75 -8.21 -1.01 -14.56
C ALA A 75 -9.41 -0.80 -15.51
N GLU A 76 -10.25 0.21 -15.27
CA GLU A 76 -11.35 0.67 -16.14
C GLU A 76 -10.86 1.64 -17.24
#